data_AF-A0A1Y1VT73-F1
#
_entry.id   AF-A0A1Y1VT73-F1
#
_cell.length_a   1.000
_cell.length_b   1.000
_cell.length_c   1.000
_cell.angle_alpha   90.00
_cell.angle_beta   90.00
_cell.angle_gamma   90.00
#
_symmetry.space_group_name_H-M   'P 1'
#
loop_
_entity.id
_entity.type
_entity.pdbx_description
1 polymer ?
#
loop_
_entity_poly.entity_id
_entity_poly.type
_entity_poly.pdbx_seq_one_letter_code
_entity_poly.pdbx_strand_id
1 'polypeptide(L)' 'MNIKVKTLTGKEIEIDIEKTSTVLQIKERQRLIFGGKQMDDPNTAEFYKIEGGSVLHLVLALRGGSN' A
#
# COMPACT_ATOMS: atom_id res chain seq x y z
N MET A 1 -11.78 -8.13 1.82
CA MET A 1 -10.93 -8.31 3.02
C MET A 1 -10.42 -6.95 3.44
N ASN A 2 -10.50 -6.66 4.74
CA ASN A 2 -10.19 -5.33 5.25
C ASN A 2 -8.70 -5.19 5.57
N ILE A 3 -8.08 -4.13 5.09
CA ILE A 3 -6.71 -3.74 5.42
C ILE A 3 -6.69 -2.34 5.99
N LYS A 4 -5.68 -2.04 6.80
CA LYS A 4 -5.44 -0.69 7.33
C LYS A 4 -4.31 -0.04 6.55
N VAL A 5 -4.53 1.16 6.06
CA VAL A 5 -3.48 1.99 5.47
C VAL A 5 -3.16 3.12 6.42
N LYS A 6 -1.94 3.12 6.97
CA LYS A 6 -1.44 4.18 7.82
C LYS A 6 -0.73 5.23 6.98
N THR A 7 -1.20 6.47 7.04
CA THR A 7 -0.58 7.61 6.37
C THR A 7 0.64 8.11 7.14
N LEU A 8 1.46 8.94 6.49
CA LEU A 8 2.59 9.62 7.14
C LEU A 8 2.16 10.54 8.30
N THR A 9 0.91 11.04 8.29
CA THR A 9 0.35 11.84 9.38
C THR A 9 -0.12 10.99 10.56
N GLY A 10 0.05 9.66 10.48
CA GLY A 10 -0.40 8.72 11.51
C GLY A 10 -1.88 8.36 11.43
N LYS A 11 -2.62 8.85 10.44
CA LYS A 11 -4.03 8.51 10.23
C LYS A 11 -4.14 7.10 9.66
N GLU A 12 -5.02 6.29 10.23
CA GLU A 12 -5.35 4.97 9.72
C GLU A 12 -6.64 5.02 8.92
N ILE A 13 -6.65 4.42 7.74
CA ILE A 13 -7.80 4.34 6.85
C ILE A 13 -8.06 2.85 6.58
N GLU A 14 -9.28 2.40 6.81
CA GLU A 14 -9.68 1.03 6.45
C GLU A 14 -10.17 0.97 5.01
N ILE A 15 -9.63 0.02 4.25
CA ILE A 15 -9.97 -0.21 2.85
C ILE A 15 -10.36 -1.68 2.71
N ASP A 16 -11.46 -1.93 2.00
CA ASP A 16 -11.82 -3.29 1.61
C ASP A 16 -11.21 -3.61 0.24
N ILE A 17 -10.43 -4.68 0.17
CA ILE A 17 -9.77 -5.15 -1.05
C ILE A 17 -10.02 -6.64 -1.27
N GLU A 18 -9.88 -7.13 -2.49
CA GLU A 18 -9.89 -8.57 -2.78
C GLU A 18 -8.46 -9.11 -2.87
N LYS A 19 -8.26 -10.41 -2.64
CA LYS A 19 -6.92 -11.05 -2.77
C LYS A 19 -6.36 -10.93 -4.19
N THR A 20 -7.27 -10.91 -5.17
CA THR A 20 -7.00 -10.75 -6.59
C THR A 20 -6.74 -9.30 -6.99
N SER A 21 -7.04 -8.32 -6.12
CA SER A 21 -6.77 -6.91 -6.39
C SER A 21 -5.28 -6.67 -6.56
N THR A 22 -4.93 -5.94 -7.61
CA THR A 22 -3.55 -5.55 -7.90
C THR A 22 -3.14 -4.37 -7.03
N VAL A 23 -1.85 -4.26 -6.74
CA VAL A 23 -1.28 -3.11 -6.03
C VAL A 23 -1.60 -1.81 -6.76
N LEU A 24 -1.64 -1.81 -8.09
CA LEU A 24 -2.04 -0.66 -8.89
C LEU A 24 -3.44 -0.12 -8.51
N GLN A 25 -4.43 -1.00 -8.33
CA GLN A 25 -5.78 -0.59 -7.95
C GLN A 25 -5.87 -0.11 -6.51
N ILE A 26 -5.05 -0.66 -5.61
CA ILE A 26 -4.99 -0.25 -4.19
C ILE A 26 -4.23 1.08 -4.03
N LYS A 27 -3.22 1.31 -4.87
CA LYS A 27 -2.28 2.42 -4.81
C LYS A 27 -2.92 3.75 -5.16
N GLU A 28 -3.92 3.78 -6.06
CA GLU A 28 -4.67 4.91 -6.68
C GLU A 28 -3.86 6.13 -7.17
N ARG A 29 -2.70 6.45 -6.59
CA ARG A 29 -1.64 7.40 -6.98
C ARG A 29 -0.45 7.50 -5.99
N GLN A 30 -0.35 6.68 -4.94
CA GLN A 30 0.61 6.85 -3.84
C GLN A 30 1.44 5.59 -3.55
N ARG A 31 2.71 5.72 -3.16
CA ARG A 31 3.57 4.56 -2.88
C ARG A 31 3.13 3.85 -1.59
N LEU A 32 2.99 2.52 -1.67
CA LEU A 32 2.67 1.65 -0.54
C LEU A 32 3.91 0.82 -0.15
N ILE A 33 4.13 0.69 1.16
CA ILE A 33 5.14 -0.20 1.76
C ILE A 33 4.43 -1.20 2.67
N PHE A 34 4.83 -2.47 2.56
CA PHE A 34 4.41 -3.52 3.45
C PHE A 34 5.64 -4.30 3.95
N GLY A 35 5.76 -4.49 5.27
CA GLY A 35 6.90 -5.20 5.86
C GLY A 35 8.28 -4.62 5.52
N GLY A 36 8.37 -3.31 5.26
CA GLY A 36 9.61 -2.66 4.82
C GLY A 36 9.95 -2.82 3.33
N LYS A 37 9.12 -3.53 2.55
CA LYS A 37 9.29 -3.68 1.10
C LYS A 37 8.32 -2.76 0.36
N GLN A 38 8.84 -1.99 -0.60
CA GLN A 38 7.99 -1.24 -1.51
C GLN A 38 7.21 -2.20 -2.40
N MET A 39 5.92 -1.94 -2.55
CA MET A 39 5.05 -2.75 -3.39
C MET A 39 5.08 -2.24 -4.83
N ASP A 40 5.43 -3.13 -5.75
CA ASP A 40 5.35 -2.93 -7.20
C ASP A 40 3.92 -3.12 -7.74
N ASP A 41 3.55 -2.27 -8.69
CA ASP A 41 2.23 -2.17 -9.31
C ASP A 41 1.66 -3.45 -9.98
N PRO A 42 2.45 -4.30 -10.68
CA PRO A 42 1.91 -5.50 -11.34
C PRO A 42 1.61 -6.66 -10.39
N ASN A 43 2.06 -6.59 -9.13
CA ASN A 43 1.88 -7.67 -8.17
C ASN A 43 0.52 -7.55 -7.46
N THR A 44 -0.05 -8.68 -7.04
CA THR A 44 -1.34 -8.74 -6.34
C THR A 44 -1.18 -8.69 -4.83
N ALA A 45 -2.25 -8.38 -4.09
CA ALA A 45 -2.25 -8.47 -2.63
C ALA A 45 -1.88 -9.87 -2.14
N GLU A 46 -2.33 -10.91 -2.84
CA GLU A 46 -1.97 -12.31 -2.57
C GLU A 46 -0.47 -12.59 -2.75
N PHE A 47 0.18 -12.02 -3.77
CA PHE A 47 1.63 -12.18 -3.99
C PHE A 47 2.46 -11.68 -2.79
N TYR A 48 2.03 -10.58 -2.17
CA TYR A 48 2.65 -10.05 -0.96
C TYR A 48 2.16 -10.73 0.34
N LYS A 49 1.30 -11.75 0.23
CA LYS A 49 0.69 -12.44 1.36
C LYS A 49 -0.02 -11.48 2.31
N ILE A 50 -0.69 -10.48 1.76
CA ILE A 50 -1.49 -9.57 2.57
C ILE A 50 -2.71 -10.32 3.08
N GLU A 51 -2.93 -10.25 4.39
CA GLU A 51 -4.08 -10.85 5.05
C GLU A 51 -5.02 -9.78 5.61
N GLY A 52 -6.27 -10.15 5.88
CA GLY A 52 -7.22 -9.26 6.56
C GLY A 52 -6.65 -8.80 7.90
N GLY A 53 -6.72 -7.49 8.17
CA GLY A 53 -6.14 -6.86 9.35
C GLY A 53 -4.68 -6.40 9.18
N SER A 54 -4.06 -6.66 8.03
CA SER A 54 -2.70 -6.17 7.74
C SER A 54 -2.64 -4.65 7.69
N VAL A 55 -1.52 -4.08 8.16
CA VAL A 55 -1.26 -2.64 8.15
C VAL A 55 -0.23 -2.31 7.06
N LEU A 56 -0.64 -1.54 6.05
CA LEU A 56 0.23 -0.97 5.03
C LEU A 56 0.60 0.45 5.39
N HIS A 57 1.82 0.85 5.04
CA HIS A 57 2.31 2.21 5.26
C HIS A 57 2.35 2.96 3.95
N LEU A 58 1.69 4.12 3.93
CA LEU A 58 1.76 5.05 2.83
C LEU A 58 3.04 5.87 2.94
N VAL A 59 3.83 5.90 1.86
CA VAL A 59 5.02 6.74 1.79
C VAL A 59 4.92 7.75 0.66
N LEU A 60 5.43 8.96 0.89
CA LEU A 60 5.57 9.94 -0.17
C LEU A 60 6.70 9.50 -1.10
N ALA A 61 6.41 9.50 -2.39
CA ALA A 61 7.47 9.55 -3.39
C ALA A 61 8.13 10.92 -3.25
N LEU A 62 9.27 11.00 -2.56
CA LEU A 62 10.12 12.18 -2.65
C LEU A 62 10.50 12.31 -4.13
N ARG A 63 9.93 13.30 -4.83
CA ARG A 63 10.53 13.78 -6.08
C ARG A 63 11.90 14.31 -5.68
N GLY A 64 12.96 13.65 -6.15
CA GLY A 64 14.32 14.14 -5.98
C GLY A 64 14.34 15.60 -6.42
N GLY A 65 14.83 16.47 -5.52
CA GLY A 65 15.00 17.87 -5.84
C GLY A 65 15.91 17.99 -7.06
N SER A 66 15.45 18.68 -8.10
CA SER A 66 16.35 19.28 -9.07
C SER A 66 17.30 20.20 -8.30
N ASN A 67 18.59 19.85 -8.29
CA ASN A 67 19.67 20.84 -8.23
C ASN A 67 20.10 21.16 -9.66
#